data_AF-A0A9P6QRP3-F1
#
_entry.id   AF-A0A9P6QRP3-F1
#
_cell.length_a   1.000
_cell.length_b   1.000
_cell.length_c   1.000
_cell.angle_alpha   90.00
_cell.angle_beta   90.00
_cell.angle_gamma   90.00
#
_symmetry.space_group_name_H-M   'P 1'
#
loop_
_entity.id
_entity.type
_entity.pdbx_description
1 polymer ?
#
loop_
_entity_poly.entity_id
_entity_poly.type
_entity_poly.pdbx_seq_one_letter_code
_entity_poly.pdbx_strand_id
1 'polypeptide(L)'
;IGWFITFIAACTIGSVIHLVWVDIFYNLFIILGATLAVATQSVHNYRLALLTFIGGSLTLIFICIDGTINTSIPRFSAAAAGLIFQSLVLIFWVIYFGAEEDSLALRRINGFTIPRAHGAAGTGGVAGGASAPNGVISATQPQDNNLSSVVVAGSSDYAYKARALYSYEANPEDANELGFVKGEVLDIVDNKGKWWQARKQDGTVGIAPRNYLQLI
;
A
#
# COMPACT_ATOMS: atom_id res chain seq x y z
N ILE A 1 1.28 -14.72 -22.80
CA ILE A 1 1.79 -15.18 -24.11
C ILE A 1 2.71 -16.39 -23.97
N GLY A 2 3.67 -16.41 -23.04
CA GLY A 2 4.55 -17.56 -22.77
C GLY A 2 3.79 -18.88 -22.57
N TRP A 3 2.79 -18.89 -21.70
CA TRP A 3 1.91 -20.05 -21.47
C TRP A 3 1.31 -20.65 -22.76
N PHE A 4 0.78 -19.82 -23.66
CA PHE A 4 0.20 -20.29 -24.93
C PHE A 4 1.25 -20.89 -25.86
N ILE A 5 2.44 -20.29 -25.93
CA ILE A 5 3.54 -20.81 -26.74
C ILE A 5 3.97 -22.18 -26.21
N THR A 6 4.14 -22.31 -24.89
CA THR A 6 4.51 -23.59 -24.25
C THR A 6 3.43 -24.65 -24.47
N PHE A 7 2.14 -24.28 -24.39
CA PHE A 7 1.03 -25.21 -24.64
C PHE A 7 1.04 -25.73 -26.08
N ILE A 8 1.12 -24.83 -27.07
CA ILE A 8 1.16 -25.21 -28.49
C ILE A 8 2.40 -26.07 -28.77
N ALA A 9 3.55 -25.71 -28.22
CA ALA A 9 4.78 -26.50 -28.36
C ALA A 9 4.65 -27.89 -27.71
N ALA A 10 4.02 -28.01 -26.54
CA ALA A 10 3.79 -29.31 -25.92
C ALA A 10 2.86 -30.21 -26.77
N CYS A 11 1.85 -29.63 -27.41
CA CYS A 11 0.98 -30.35 -28.35
C CYS A 11 1.75 -30.90 -29.56
N THR A 12 2.77 -30.18 -30.07
CA THR A 12 3.56 -30.63 -31.23
C THR A 12 4.66 -31.62 -30.87
N ILE A 13 5.21 -31.55 -29.66
CA ILE A 13 6.25 -32.48 -29.17
C ILE A 13 5.64 -33.83 -28.81
N GLY A 14 4.41 -33.86 -28.30
CA GLY A 14 3.71 -35.07 -27.84
C GLY A 14 3.93 -35.38 -26.36
N SER A 15 3.56 -36.58 -25.91
CA SER A 15 3.56 -36.99 -24.48
C SER A 15 4.95 -37.25 -23.88
N VAL A 16 6.03 -36.81 -24.53
CA VAL A 16 7.41 -37.20 -24.21
C VAL A 16 8.01 -36.43 -23.02
N ILE A 17 7.33 -35.38 -22.55
CA ILE A 17 7.80 -34.57 -21.40
C ILE A 17 6.66 -34.40 -20.40
N HIS A 18 6.49 -35.37 -19.50
CA HIS A 18 5.42 -35.33 -18.49
C HIS A 18 5.52 -34.09 -17.59
N LEU A 19 6.72 -33.63 -17.25
CA LEU A 19 6.92 -32.44 -16.40
C LEU A 19 6.45 -31.13 -17.07
N VAL A 20 6.56 -30.99 -18.39
CA VAL A 20 6.07 -29.80 -19.10
C VAL A 20 4.54 -29.74 -19.09
N TRP A 21 3.86 -30.89 -19.18
CA TRP A 21 2.42 -30.93 -19.03
C TRP A 21 1.98 -30.55 -17.61
N VAL A 22 2.68 -31.04 -16.60
CA VAL A 22 2.44 -30.64 -15.20
C VAL A 22 2.65 -29.13 -15.03
N ASP A 23 3.71 -28.57 -15.60
CA ASP A 23 3.99 -27.12 -15.60
C ASP A 23 2.85 -26.30 -16.20
N ILE A 24 2.35 -26.71 -17.38
CA ILE A 24 1.28 -26.03 -18.10
C ILE A 24 0.03 -25.93 -17.23
N PHE A 25 -0.41 -27.04 -16.64
CA PHE A 25 -1.60 -27.06 -15.78
C PHE A 25 -1.37 -26.27 -14.50
N TYR A 26 -0.20 -26.42 -13.88
CA TYR A 26 0.15 -25.69 -12.67
C TYR A 26 0.13 -24.16 -12.89
N ASN A 27 0.73 -23.68 -13.98
CA ASN A 27 0.69 -22.27 -14.37
C ASN A 27 -0.74 -21.80 -14.72
N LEU A 28 -1.57 -22.64 -15.33
CA LEU A 28 -2.96 -22.31 -15.61
C LEU A 28 -3.75 -22.05 -14.31
N PHE A 29 -3.57 -22.89 -13.29
CA PHE A 29 -4.20 -22.69 -11.99
C PHE A 29 -3.72 -21.42 -11.29
N ILE A 30 -2.43 -21.08 -11.41
CA ILE A 30 -1.89 -19.81 -10.86
C ILE A 30 -2.51 -18.61 -11.58
N ILE A 31 -2.58 -18.64 -12.91
CA ILE A 31 -3.19 -17.55 -13.70
C ILE A 31 -4.66 -17.39 -13.31
N LEU A 32 -5.41 -18.48 -13.20
CA LEU A 32 -6.82 -18.45 -12.80
C LEU A 32 -7.00 -17.99 -11.35
N GLY A 33 -6.18 -18.47 -10.42
CA GLY A 33 -6.21 -18.05 -9.02
C GLY A 33 -5.91 -16.56 -8.85
N ALA A 34 -4.95 -16.04 -9.59
CA ALA A 34 -4.61 -14.62 -9.55
C ALA A 34 -5.66 -13.74 -10.24
N THR A 35 -6.22 -14.15 -11.39
CA THR A 35 -7.29 -13.39 -12.04
C THR A 35 -8.55 -13.36 -11.18
N LEU A 36 -8.90 -14.47 -10.52
CA LEU A 36 -9.97 -14.50 -9.54
C LEU A 36 -9.69 -13.57 -8.36
N ALA A 37 -8.49 -13.64 -7.77
CA ALA A 37 -8.12 -12.77 -6.65
C ALA A 37 -8.19 -11.28 -7.00
N VAL A 38 -7.82 -10.91 -8.24
CA VAL A 38 -7.95 -9.55 -8.77
C VAL A 38 -9.41 -9.19 -9.01
N ALA A 39 -10.20 -10.08 -9.61
CA ALA A 39 -11.62 -9.87 -9.90
C ALA A 39 -12.46 -9.67 -8.63
N THR A 40 -12.15 -10.38 -7.56
CA THR A 40 -12.84 -10.28 -6.25
C THR A 40 -12.29 -9.15 -5.38
N GLN A 41 -11.32 -8.35 -5.84
CA GLN A 41 -10.62 -7.31 -5.07
C GLN A 41 -10.02 -7.82 -3.74
N SER A 42 -9.79 -9.13 -3.63
CA SER A 42 -9.29 -9.77 -2.41
C SER A 42 -7.81 -10.13 -2.50
N VAL A 43 -7.07 -9.47 -3.40
CA VAL A 43 -5.64 -9.72 -3.63
C VAL A 43 -4.86 -9.69 -2.32
N HIS A 44 -5.14 -8.71 -1.45
CA HIS A 44 -4.46 -8.57 -0.15
C HIS A 44 -4.56 -9.81 0.73
N ASN A 45 -5.68 -10.53 0.69
CA ASN A 45 -5.91 -11.71 1.54
C ASN A 45 -5.14 -12.94 1.06
N TYR A 46 -4.83 -13.02 -0.24
CA TYR A 46 -4.22 -14.20 -0.86
C TYR A 46 -2.77 -13.99 -1.31
N ARG A 47 -2.14 -12.86 -0.97
CA ARG A 47 -0.77 -12.51 -1.41
C ARG A 47 0.24 -13.60 -1.09
N LEU A 48 0.27 -14.07 0.15
CA LEU A 48 1.21 -15.11 0.60
C LEU A 48 0.99 -16.43 -0.13
N ALA A 49 -0.27 -16.85 -0.27
CA ALA A 49 -0.61 -18.07 -0.99
C ALA A 49 -0.15 -18.00 -2.46
N LEU A 50 -0.47 -16.89 -3.15
CA LEU A 50 -0.04 -16.68 -4.54
C LEU A 50 1.49 -16.67 -4.65
N LEU A 51 2.22 -16.03 -3.74
CA LEU A 51 3.69 -16.04 -3.73
C LEU A 51 4.26 -17.44 -3.57
N THR A 52 3.70 -18.27 -2.70
CA THR A 52 4.14 -19.66 -2.52
C THR A 52 3.95 -20.47 -3.79
N PHE A 53 2.79 -20.38 -4.43
CA PHE A 53 2.53 -21.09 -5.69
C PHE A 53 3.40 -20.57 -6.83
N ILE A 54 3.59 -19.25 -6.96
CA ILE A 54 4.47 -18.66 -7.98
C ILE A 54 5.93 -19.10 -7.75
N GLY A 55 6.40 -19.13 -6.51
CA GLY A 55 7.75 -19.60 -6.16
C GLY A 55 7.97 -21.06 -6.54
N GLY A 56 7.01 -21.94 -6.21
CA GLY A 56 7.04 -23.34 -6.65
C GLY A 56 7.04 -23.49 -8.17
N SER A 57 6.28 -22.64 -8.87
CA SER A 57 6.23 -22.63 -10.34
C SER A 57 7.58 -22.29 -10.95
N LEU A 58 8.29 -21.32 -10.36
CA LEU A 58 9.57 -20.86 -10.88
C LEU A 58 10.62 -21.98 -10.84
N THR A 59 10.67 -22.74 -9.75
CA THR A 59 11.54 -23.92 -9.64
C THR A 59 11.20 -24.97 -10.68
N LEU A 60 9.91 -25.26 -10.88
CA LEU A 60 9.46 -26.26 -11.84
C LEU A 60 9.77 -25.85 -13.30
N ILE A 61 9.66 -24.56 -13.61
CA ILE A 61 10.06 -23.99 -14.90
C ILE A 61 11.54 -24.17 -15.18
N PHE A 62 12.43 -23.95 -14.19
CA PHE A 62 13.87 -24.12 -14.41
C PHE A 62 14.23 -25.58 -14.72
N ILE A 63 13.58 -26.52 -14.05
CA ILE A 63 13.73 -27.95 -14.34
C ILE A 63 13.26 -28.26 -15.77
N CYS A 64 12.13 -27.68 -16.19
CA CYS A 64 11.63 -27.87 -17.56
C CYS A 64 12.54 -27.23 -18.62
N ILE A 65 13.13 -26.07 -18.33
CA ILE A 65 14.07 -25.38 -19.22
C ILE A 65 15.33 -26.24 -19.44
N ASP A 66 15.92 -26.77 -18.37
CA ASP A 66 17.09 -27.65 -18.47
C ASP A 66 16.83 -28.86 -19.37
N GLY A 67 15.65 -29.48 -19.22
CA GLY A 67 15.22 -30.61 -20.02
C GLY A 67 14.82 -30.30 -21.48
N THR A 68 14.59 -29.03 -21.84
CA THR A 68 14.16 -28.64 -23.20
C THR A 68 15.23 -27.90 -24.00
N ILE A 69 16.10 -27.11 -23.35
CA ILE A 69 17.05 -26.24 -24.04
C ILE A 69 18.25 -26.98 -24.63
N ASN A 70 18.70 -28.06 -23.97
CA ASN A 70 19.92 -28.77 -24.37
C ASN A 70 19.64 -29.94 -25.32
N THR A 71 18.56 -29.87 -26.11
CA THR A 71 18.19 -30.93 -27.05
C THR A 71 18.52 -30.50 -28.48
N SER A 72 19.06 -31.41 -29.28
CA SER A 72 19.41 -31.17 -30.69
C SER A 72 18.21 -31.15 -31.63
N ILE A 73 16.98 -31.33 -31.11
CA ILE A 73 15.78 -31.49 -31.91
C ILE A 73 14.97 -30.18 -31.92
N PRO A 74 14.70 -29.57 -33.09
CA PRO A 74 14.08 -28.26 -33.20
C PRO A 74 12.73 -28.10 -32.49
N ARG A 75 11.97 -29.20 -32.38
CA ARG A 75 10.63 -29.20 -31.74
C ARG A 75 10.65 -28.74 -30.29
N PHE A 76 11.73 -28.98 -29.55
CA PHE A 76 11.85 -28.55 -28.15
C PHE A 76 12.30 -27.09 -28.00
N SER A 77 12.89 -26.49 -29.04
CA SER A 77 13.34 -25.09 -29.01
C SER A 77 12.17 -24.11 -28.81
N ALA A 78 11.03 -24.39 -29.43
CA ALA A 78 9.82 -23.59 -29.25
C ALA A 78 9.26 -23.69 -27.81
N ALA A 79 9.30 -24.87 -27.20
CA ALA A 79 8.90 -25.06 -25.81
C ALA A 79 9.85 -24.34 -24.85
N ALA A 80 11.16 -24.45 -25.05
CA ALA A 80 12.17 -23.74 -24.26
C ALA A 80 11.97 -22.22 -24.33
N ALA A 81 11.71 -21.67 -25.53
CA ALA A 81 11.42 -20.25 -25.70
C ALA A 81 10.16 -19.83 -24.91
N GLY A 82 9.08 -20.62 -24.97
CA GLY A 82 7.86 -20.38 -24.20
C GLY A 82 8.10 -20.37 -22.69
N LEU A 83 8.88 -21.33 -22.18
CA LEU A 83 9.25 -21.43 -20.76
C LEU A 83 10.12 -20.26 -20.28
N ILE A 84 11.04 -19.77 -21.12
CA ILE A 84 11.85 -18.58 -20.82
C ILE A 84 10.98 -17.33 -20.74
N PHE A 85 10.07 -17.11 -21.69
CA PHE A 85 9.14 -15.98 -21.60
C PHE A 85 8.24 -16.08 -20.37
N GLN A 86 7.83 -17.30 -20.00
CA GLN A 86 6.99 -17.54 -18.83
C GLN A 86 7.74 -17.23 -17.52
N SER A 87 9.03 -17.56 -17.42
CA SER A 87 9.84 -17.26 -16.23
C SER A 87 9.95 -15.75 -15.99
N LEU A 88 10.12 -14.95 -17.05
CA LEU A 88 10.14 -13.49 -16.96
C LEU A 88 8.80 -12.93 -16.45
N VAL A 89 7.68 -13.44 -16.96
CA VAL A 89 6.34 -13.02 -16.50
C VAL A 89 6.12 -13.39 -15.04
N LEU A 90 6.55 -14.58 -14.61
CA LEU A 90 6.44 -14.99 -13.21
C LEU A 90 7.29 -14.12 -12.28
N ILE A 91 8.50 -13.71 -12.70
CA ILE A 91 9.33 -12.77 -11.94
C ILE A 91 8.60 -11.44 -11.75
N PHE A 92 7.96 -10.90 -12.80
CA PHE A 92 7.12 -9.71 -12.67
C PHE A 92 5.94 -9.93 -11.71
N TRP A 93 5.32 -11.11 -11.73
CA TRP A 93 4.23 -11.46 -10.81
C TRP A 93 4.71 -11.59 -9.35
N VAL A 94 5.90 -12.15 -9.10
CA VAL A 94 6.50 -12.15 -7.76
C VAL A 94 6.67 -10.73 -7.25
N ILE A 95 7.17 -9.81 -8.08
CA ILE A 95 7.34 -8.40 -7.69
C ILE A 95 5.98 -7.74 -7.47
N TYR A 96 5.00 -7.97 -8.35
CA TYR A 96 3.68 -7.37 -8.26
C TYR A 96 2.93 -7.78 -6.98
N PHE A 97 2.84 -9.08 -6.70
CA PHE A 97 2.14 -9.59 -5.51
C PHE A 97 3.01 -9.49 -4.24
N GLY A 98 4.33 -9.45 -4.38
CA GLY A 98 5.29 -9.37 -3.28
C GLY A 98 5.55 -7.96 -2.79
N ALA A 99 5.44 -6.94 -3.65
CA ALA A 99 5.59 -5.54 -3.25
C ALA A 99 4.42 -5.12 -2.37
N GLU A 100 4.66 -4.96 -1.07
CA GLU A 100 3.67 -4.47 -0.10
C GLU A 100 3.08 -3.12 -0.56
N GLU A 101 1.79 -2.88 -0.28
CA GLU A 101 1.04 -1.68 -0.74
C GLU A 101 1.67 -0.34 -0.28
N ASP A 102 2.63 -0.38 0.65
CA ASP A 102 3.35 0.78 1.18
C ASP A 102 4.87 0.82 0.85
N SER A 103 5.41 -0.12 0.08
CA SER A 103 6.88 -0.27 -0.04
C SER A 103 7.46 0.16 -1.39
N LEU A 104 8.22 1.26 -1.36
CA LEU A 104 9.28 1.74 -2.27
C LEU A 104 8.96 1.98 -3.76
N ALA A 105 8.12 1.19 -4.42
CA ALA A 105 7.81 1.33 -5.84
C ALA A 105 6.93 2.57 -6.13
N LEU A 106 5.89 2.80 -5.32
CA LEU A 106 5.03 3.99 -5.45
C LEU A 106 5.76 5.27 -4.99
N ARG A 107 6.73 5.17 -4.05
CA ARG A 107 7.54 6.30 -3.57
C ARG A 107 8.55 6.79 -4.62
N ARG A 108 9.05 5.92 -5.50
CA ARG A 108 9.90 6.31 -6.63
C ARG A 108 9.11 6.95 -7.77
N ILE A 109 7.84 6.58 -7.92
CA ILE A 109 6.96 7.13 -8.98
C ILE A 109 6.33 8.47 -8.54
N ASN A 110 5.97 8.62 -7.27
CA ASN A 110 5.52 9.90 -6.70
C ASN A 110 6.69 10.76 -6.17
N GLY A 111 7.92 10.26 -6.19
CA GLY A 111 9.11 10.93 -5.66
C GLY A 111 9.61 12.13 -6.47
N PHE A 112 8.91 12.52 -7.54
CA PHE A 112 9.13 13.80 -8.23
C PHE A 112 8.06 14.85 -7.90
N THR A 113 7.20 14.62 -6.90
CA THR A 113 6.52 15.76 -6.27
C THR A 113 7.42 16.30 -5.18
N ILE A 114 8.13 17.40 -5.48
CA ILE A 114 8.81 18.23 -4.48
C ILE A 114 7.83 18.46 -3.33
N PRO A 115 8.16 18.09 -2.08
CA PRO A 115 7.40 18.55 -0.93
C PRO A 115 7.46 20.07 -0.97
N ARG A 116 6.37 20.72 -1.37
CA ARG A 116 6.22 22.16 -1.14
C ARG A 116 6.09 22.28 0.36
N ALA A 117 7.21 22.55 1.03
CA ALA A 117 7.26 22.87 2.43
C ALA A 117 6.18 23.91 2.71
N HIS A 118 5.13 23.50 3.42
CA HIS A 118 4.15 24.43 3.95
C HIS A 118 4.76 25.05 5.21
N GLY A 119 5.63 26.02 4.98
CA GLY A 119 6.32 26.79 6.00
C GLY A 119 6.93 28.03 5.38
N ALA A 120 6.27 29.17 5.62
CA ALA A 120 6.77 30.53 5.45
C ALA A 120 7.05 31.01 4.02
N ALA A 121 6.16 31.86 3.50
CA ALA A 121 6.47 33.18 2.92
C ALA A 121 5.27 33.69 2.11
N GLY A 122 4.26 34.19 2.81
CA GLY A 122 3.32 35.14 2.22
C GLY A 122 3.95 36.53 2.22
N THR A 123 4.92 36.77 1.33
CA THR A 123 5.41 38.11 1.02
C THR A 123 4.77 38.56 -0.29
N GLY A 124 3.71 39.36 -0.14
CA GLY A 124 3.03 40.04 -1.22
C GLY A 124 3.96 41.03 -1.93
N GLY A 125 3.90 41.01 -3.26
CA GLY A 125 4.40 42.12 -4.07
C GLY A 125 3.39 43.26 -4.05
N VAL A 126 3.83 44.45 -3.67
CA VAL A 126 3.09 45.69 -3.90
C VAL A 126 4.07 46.77 -4.37
N ALA A 127 3.67 47.45 -5.43
CA ALA A 127 4.39 48.54 -6.07
C ALA A 127 4.32 49.85 -5.26
N GLY A 128 5.42 50.62 -5.32
CA GLY A 128 5.46 52.09 -5.44
C GLY A 128 4.91 52.99 -4.32
N GLY A 129 5.77 53.85 -3.77
CA GLY A 129 5.37 55.18 -3.29
C GLY A 129 5.97 55.68 -1.96
N ALA A 130 7.03 56.48 -2.08
CA ALA A 130 7.35 57.73 -1.36
C ALA A 130 7.19 57.91 0.19
N SER A 131 8.23 58.54 0.76
CA SER A 131 8.24 59.50 1.90
C SER A 131 8.33 58.98 3.34
N ALA A 132 9.37 59.45 4.06
CA ALA A 132 9.58 59.37 5.52
C ALA A 132 8.84 60.52 6.27
N PRO A 133 9.04 60.82 7.60
CA PRO A 133 9.44 60.05 8.80
C PRO A 133 8.54 60.36 10.07
N ASN A 134 8.96 59.87 11.26
CA ASN A 134 8.70 60.34 12.65
C ASN A 134 7.46 59.86 13.47
N GLY A 135 7.71 59.49 14.75
CA GLY A 135 6.89 59.95 15.89
C GLY A 135 6.39 58.92 16.93
N VAL A 136 7.15 58.83 18.04
CA VAL A 136 6.88 58.58 19.49
C VAL A 136 5.43 58.50 20.06
N ILE A 137 5.32 57.90 21.28
CA ILE A 137 4.32 57.98 22.41
C ILE A 137 2.92 57.36 22.22
N SER A 138 2.12 56.91 23.21
CA SER A 138 2.18 56.46 24.62
C SER A 138 0.73 56.04 25.02
N ALA A 139 0.61 55.01 25.88
CA ALA A 139 -0.42 54.73 26.90
C ALA A 139 -1.91 55.18 26.76
N THR A 140 -2.87 54.25 26.94
CA THR A 140 -3.96 54.30 27.96
C THR A 140 -4.94 53.10 27.91
N GLN A 141 -5.24 52.52 29.08
CA GLN A 141 -6.43 51.69 29.48
C GLN A 141 -7.62 52.63 29.86
N PRO A 142 -8.88 52.24 30.22
CA PRO A 142 -9.43 50.91 30.64
C PRO A 142 -10.90 50.53 30.22
N GLN A 143 -11.27 49.25 30.50
CA GLN A 143 -12.57 48.63 30.90
C GLN A 143 -13.91 48.87 30.15
N ASP A 144 -14.57 47.79 29.68
CA ASP A 144 -15.93 47.43 30.15
C ASP A 144 -16.41 45.97 29.83
N ASN A 145 -16.86 45.32 30.92
CA ASN A 145 -17.85 44.24 31.18
C ASN A 145 -18.40 43.25 30.11
N ASN A 146 -18.23 41.95 30.45
CA ASN A 146 -19.22 40.85 30.49
C ASN A 146 -20.06 40.48 29.23
N LEU A 147 -19.90 39.23 28.73
CA LEU A 147 -20.94 38.24 28.38
C LEU A 147 -20.40 37.14 27.44
N SER A 148 -20.22 35.95 28.01
CA SER A 148 -20.43 34.62 27.42
C SER A 148 -20.48 34.51 25.88
N SER A 149 -19.37 34.14 25.26
CA SER A 149 -19.38 33.10 24.22
C SER A 149 -18.02 32.42 24.19
N VAL A 150 -17.88 31.38 25.00
CA VAL A 150 -16.97 30.29 24.67
C VAL A 150 -17.37 29.88 23.26
N VAL A 151 -16.57 30.24 22.26
CA VAL A 151 -16.68 29.66 20.92
C VAL A 151 -16.23 28.21 21.09
N VAL A 152 -17.18 27.40 21.56
CA VAL A 152 -17.20 25.97 21.38
C VAL A 152 -17.16 25.78 19.87
N ALA A 153 -15.96 25.49 19.35
CA ALA A 153 -15.82 24.89 18.04
C ALA A 153 -16.44 23.48 18.14
N GLY A 154 -17.77 23.44 18.02
CA GLY A 154 -18.55 22.22 17.97
C GLY A 154 -18.32 21.50 16.66
N SER A 155 -17.79 20.28 16.78
CA SER A 155 -18.21 19.05 16.08
C SER A 155 -18.49 19.13 14.58
N SER A 156 -17.64 18.45 13.79
CA SER A 156 -18.03 17.24 13.05
C SER A 156 -16.99 16.84 11.99
N ASP A 157 -16.09 15.92 12.33
CA ASP A 157 -15.50 14.99 11.33
C ASP A 157 -15.03 13.67 12.00
N TYR A 158 -15.65 13.31 13.13
CA TYR A 158 -15.47 12.00 13.77
C TYR A 158 -16.57 11.07 13.27
N ALA A 159 -16.45 10.63 12.02
CA ALA A 159 -17.51 9.90 11.34
C ALA A 159 -17.79 8.51 11.94
N TYR A 160 -16.86 7.96 12.72
CA TYR A 160 -16.97 6.61 13.24
C TYR A 160 -16.45 6.50 14.66
N LYS A 161 -17.01 5.56 15.43
CA LYS A 161 -16.48 5.13 16.72
C LYS A 161 -15.91 3.72 16.58
N ALA A 162 -14.86 3.42 17.34
CA ALA A 162 -14.32 2.08 17.41
C ALA A 162 -14.06 1.68 18.85
N ARG A 163 -14.25 0.39 19.16
CA ARG A 163 -13.91 -0.23 20.43
C ARG A 163 -12.59 -0.99 20.30
N ALA A 164 -11.69 -0.80 21.26
CA ALA A 164 -10.45 -1.56 21.35
C ALA A 164 -10.71 -3.02 21.71
N LEU A 165 -10.26 -3.95 20.87
CA LEU A 165 -10.31 -5.39 21.11
C LEU A 165 -9.19 -5.86 22.06
N TYR A 166 -8.07 -5.14 22.05
CA TYR A 166 -6.87 -5.40 22.85
C TYR A 166 -6.28 -4.08 23.35
N SER A 167 -5.45 -4.15 24.40
CA SER A 167 -4.67 -3.00 24.84
C SER A 167 -3.47 -2.78 23.92
N TYR A 168 -3.10 -1.53 23.68
CA TYR A 168 -1.94 -1.11 22.90
C TYR A 168 -1.15 -0.08 23.71
N GLU A 169 0.16 -0.29 23.83
CA GLU A 169 1.07 0.64 24.48
C GLU A 169 1.81 1.40 23.38
N ALA A 170 1.63 2.72 23.34
CA ALA A 170 2.31 3.57 22.36
C ALA A 170 3.81 3.60 22.65
N ASN A 171 4.60 3.60 21.57
CA ASN A 171 6.04 3.76 21.70
C ASN A 171 6.38 5.17 22.24
N PRO A 172 7.09 5.31 23.38
CA PRO A 172 7.44 6.63 23.92
C PRO A 172 8.37 7.46 23.01
N GLU A 173 9.04 6.82 22.04
CA GLU A 173 9.85 7.51 21.04
C GLU A 173 9.04 8.01 19.82
N ASP A 174 7.80 7.56 19.64
CA ASP A 174 6.90 7.99 18.57
C ASP A 174 5.67 8.71 19.14
N ALA A 175 5.76 10.03 19.22
CA ALA A 175 4.71 10.89 19.76
C ALA A 175 3.39 10.87 18.96
N ASN A 176 3.39 10.26 17.77
CA ASN A 176 2.17 10.16 16.96
C ASN A 176 1.33 8.92 17.31
N GLU A 177 1.87 7.93 18.03
CA GLU A 177 1.13 6.73 18.41
C GLU A 177 0.18 6.97 19.59
N LEU A 178 -1.02 6.40 19.52
CA LEU A 178 -2.02 6.47 20.58
C LEU A 178 -2.12 5.15 21.33
N GLY A 179 -1.69 5.11 22.60
CA GLY A 179 -1.86 3.94 23.46
C GLY A 179 -3.26 3.89 24.05
N PHE A 180 -3.91 2.73 24.15
CA PHE A 180 -5.29 2.55 24.64
C PHE A 180 -5.47 1.20 25.33
N VAL A 181 -6.52 1.04 26.13
CA VAL A 181 -6.81 -0.22 26.84
C VAL A 181 -7.93 -1.01 26.16
N LYS A 182 -7.91 -2.35 26.32
CA LYS A 182 -8.99 -3.22 25.84
C LYS A 182 -10.35 -2.73 26.37
N GLY A 183 -11.31 -2.58 25.46
CA GLY A 183 -12.67 -2.12 25.74
C GLY A 183 -12.85 -0.61 25.68
N GLU A 184 -11.78 0.18 25.54
CA GLU A 184 -11.85 1.63 25.39
C GLU A 184 -12.52 2.01 24.05
N VAL A 185 -13.32 3.07 24.05
CA VAL A 185 -13.98 3.59 22.85
C VAL A 185 -13.26 4.83 22.37
N LEU A 186 -12.83 4.80 21.12
CA LEU A 186 -12.09 5.84 20.44
C LEU A 186 -12.94 6.46 19.32
N ASP A 187 -12.81 7.76 19.13
CA ASP A 187 -13.37 8.48 17.99
C ASP A 187 -12.41 8.37 16.81
N ILE A 188 -12.88 7.87 15.67
CA ILE A 188 -12.05 7.67 14.47
C ILE A 188 -12.18 8.89 13.56
N VAL A 189 -11.03 9.51 13.30
CA VAL A 189 -10.86 10.70 12.44
C VAL A 189 -10.64 10.29 10.99
N ASP A 190 -9.75 9.33 10.77
CA ASP A 190 -9.48 8.75 9.45
C ASP A 190 -9.25 7.24 9.59
N ASN A 191 -9.96 6.45 8.79
CA ASN A 191 -9.87 4.99 8.75
C ASN A 191 -9.17 4.46 7.48
N LYS A 192 -8.48 5.33 6.73
CA LYS A 192 -7.75 4.95 5.52
C LYS A 192 -6.39 4.34 5.90
N GLY A 193 -6.16 3.10 5.47
CA GLY A 193 -4.87 2.41 5.63
C GLY A 193 -4.80 1.46 6.84
N LYS A 194 -3.57 1.07 7.19
CA LYS A 194 -3.26 0.12 8.29
C LYS A 194 -3.33 0.77 9.68
N TRP A 195 -3.09 2.09 9.72
CA TRP A 195 -3.10 2.90 10.92
C TRP A 195 -4.22 3.92 10.80
N TRP A 196 -5.14 3.87 11.75
CA TRP A 196 -6.27 4.78 11.81
C TRP A 196 -5.94 5.94 12.72
N GLN A 197 -6.27 7.15 12.28
CA GLN A 197 -6.18 8.31 13.16
C GLN A 197 -7.37 8.26 14.11
N ALA A 198 -7.07 8.16 15.39
CA ALA A 198 -8.03 8.00 16.46
C ALA A 198 -7.83 9.09 17.51
N ARG A 199 -8.91 9.40 18.22
CA ARG A 199 -8.92 10.35 19.32
C ARG A 199 -9.54 9.68 20.55
N LYS A 200 -8.90 9.90 21.70
CA LYS A 200 -9.42 9.50 23.01
C LYS A 200 -10.42 10.51 23.57
N GLN A 201 -11.17 10.07 24.58
CA GLN A 201 -12.08 10.95 25.33
C GLN A 201 -11.36 12.11 26.02
N ASP A 202 -10.09 11.93 26.39
CA ASP A 202 -9.25 12.98 26.99
C ASP A 202 -8.81 14.07 26.02
N GLY A 203 -9.07 13.90 24.71
CA GLY A 203 -8.66 14.83 23.67
C GLY A 203 -7.39 14.45 22.92
N THR A 204 -6.64 13.46 23.39
CA THR A 204 -5.40 13.00 22.75
C THR A 204 -5.70 12.39 21.40
N VAL A 205 -4.99 12.84 20.36
CA VAL A 205 -5.09 12.34 19.00
C VAL A 205 -3.80 11.63 18.64
N GLY A 206 -3.90 10.49 17.99
CA GLY A 206 -2.75 9.78 17.44
C GLY A 206 -3.18 8.69 16.48
N ILE A 207 -2.24 7.89 16.02
CA ILE A 207 -2.47 6.73 15.16
C ILE A 207 -2.63 5.47 16.00
N ALA A 208 -3.56 4.62 15.59
CA ALA A 208 -3.87 3.35 16.22
C ALA A 208 -3.90 2.23 15.15
N PRO A 209 -3.33 1.04 15.43
CA PRO A 209 -3.33 -0.05 14.47
C PRO A 209 -4.76 -0.58 14.27
N ARG A 210 -5.21 -0.62 13.02
CA ARG A 210 -6.58 -1.06 12.65
C ARG A 210 -6.98 -2.41 13.25
N ASN A 211 -6.05 -3.37 13.29
CA ASN A 211 -6.34 -4.74 13.75
C ASN A 211 -6.68 -4.84 15.25
N TYR A 212 -6.46 -3.77 16.01
CA TYR A 212 -6.77 -3.68 17.43
C TYR A 212 -8.14 -3.06 17.68
N LEU A 213 -8.82 -2.58 16.64
CA LEU A 213 -10.04 -1.79 16.74
C LEU A 213 -11.19 -2.47 15.99
N GLN A 214 -12.39 -2.36 16.55
CA GLN A 214 -13.63 -2.77 15.90
C GLN A 214 -14.59 -1.57 15.82
N LEU A 215 -14.99 -1.19 14.61
CA LEU A 215 -16.01 -0.15 14.40
C LEU A 215 -17.33 -0.56 15.07
N ILE A 216 -18.00 0.41 15.69
CA ILE A 216 -19.28 0.24 16.40
C ILE A 216 -20.28 1.32 16.00
#